data_AF-A0A9E3GM24-F1
#
_entry.id   AF-A0A9E3GM24-F1
#
_cell.length_a   1.000
_cell.length_b   1.000
_cell.length_c   1.000
_cell.angle_alpha   90.00
_cell.angle_beta   90.00
_cell.angle_gamma   90.00
#
_symmetry.space_group_name_H-M   'P 1'
#
loop_
_entity.id
_entity.type
_entity.pdbx_description
1 polymer ?
#
loop_
_entity_poly.entity_id
_entity_poly.type
_entity_poly.pdbx_seq_one_letter_code
_entity_poly.pdbx_strand_id
1 'polypeptide(L)'
;MSVRISIGRATVEGPPQVGRISGVKEAHQGAVVNRLKTARGHLDAVLRMVEDDTYCPEVMKQLSAVQGSLERASRIVLRNHLETCVAAAMVAGRTEEIVDELMEALRYDRIATGPGPELTLAQEENR
;
A
#
# COMPACT_ATOMS: atom_id res chain seq x y z
N MET A 1 4.52 -23.29 56.96
CA MET A 1 5.53 -23.12 55.89
C MET A 1 4.79 -22.85 54.60
N SER A 2 4.70 -21.58 54.19
CA SER A 2 3.88 -21.16 53.06
C SER A 2 4.74 -21.10 51.80
N VAL A 3 4.64 -22.10 50.93
CA VAL A 3 5.33 -22.10 49.63
C VAL A 3 4.40 -21.44 48.62
N ARG A 4 4.71 -20.18 48.26
CA ARG A 4 4.10 -19.48 47.13
C ARG A 4 4.77 -19.96 45.84
N ILE A 5 4.07 -20.73 45.02
CA ILE A 5 4.53 -21.03 43.65
C ILE A 5 3.88 -20.00 42.72
N SER A 6 4.75 -19.14 42.19
CA SER A 6 4.43 -18.08 41.24
C SER A 6 3.96 -18.69 39.92
N ILE A 7 2.79 -18.26 39.49
CA ILE A 7 2.18 -18.51 38.18
C ILE A 7 3.07 -17.86 37.10
N GLY A 8 3.77 -18.68 36.31
CA GLY A 8 4.45 -18.24 35.10
C GLY A 8 3.43 -17.94 34.02
N ARG A 9 3.01 -16.68 33.90
CA ARG A 9 2.22 -16.20 32.75
C ARG A 9 3.18 -16.11 31.57
N ALA A 10 3.16 -17.10 30.68
CA ALA A 10 3.82 -17.01 29.39
C ALA A 10 3.27 -15.78 28.65
N THR A 11 4.09 -14.73 28.57
CA THR A 11 3.84 -13.62 27.65
C THR A 11 4.15 -14.13 26.26
N VAL A 12 3.13 -14.15 25.41
CA VAL A 12 3.31 -14.28 23.97
C VAL A 12 3.99 -12.98 23.51
N GLU A 13 5.31 -12.92 23.57
CA GLU A 13 6.09 -11.89 22.90
C GLU A 13 6.25 -12.30 21.42
N GLY A 14 5.16 -12.14 20.68
CA GLY A 14 5.26 -11.93 19.24
C GLY A 14 5.83 -10.54 18.97
N PRO A 15 6.47 -10.31 17.81
CA PRO A 15 6.95 -8.99 17.43
C PRO A 15 5.85 -7.94 17.57
N PRO A 16 6.17 -6.69 17.98
CA PRO A 16 5.18 -5.63 18.11
C PRO A 16 4.43 -5.51 16.78
N GLN A 17 3.10 -5.42 16.83
CA GLN A 17 2.23 -5.38 15.65
C GLN A 17 2.48 -4.12 14.79
N VAL A 18 3.55 -4.12 14.00
CA VAL A 18 3.82 -3.15 12.93
C VAL A 18 2.82 -3.44 11.81
N GLY A 19 2.14 -2.42 11.28
CA GLY A 19 1.23 -2.59 10.14
C GLY A 19 -0.26 -2.33 10.38
N ARG A 20 -0.66 -1.48 11.35
CA ARG A 20 -2.01 -0.90 11.33
C ARG A 20 -2.02 0.42 10.58
N ILE A 21 -3.11 0.66 9.83
CA ILE A 21 -3.52 1.99 9.36
C ILE A 21 -3.66 3.01 10.52
N SER A 22 -3.61 2.58 11.78
CA SER A 22 -3.58 3.46 12.96
C SER A 22 -2.34 4.36 13.06
N GLY A 23 -1.34 4.22 12.17
CA GLY A 23 -0.24 5.18 12.01
C GLY A 23 -0.51 6.29 10.99
N VAL A 24 -1.70 6.34 10.38
CA VAL A 24 -2.03 7.41 9.44
C VAL A 24 -2.36 8.69 10.21
N LYS A 25 -1.57 9.75 10.02
CA LYS A 25 -1.91 11.08 10.54
C LYS A 25 -3.34 11.41 10.11
N GLU A 26 -4.20 11.91 11.00
CA GLU A 26 -5.63 12.13 10.71
C GLU A 26 -5.86 12.91 9.39
N ALA A 27 -4.99 13.90 9.13
CA ALA A 27 -4.99 14.66 7.88
C ALA A 27 -4.75 13.80 6.62
N HIS A 28 -3.86 12.80 6.69
CA HIS A 28 -3.61 11.86 5.60
C HIS A 28 -4.74 10.83 5.46
N GLN A 29 -5.36 10.40 6.57
CA GLN A 29 -6.42 9.41 6.54
C GLN A 29 -7.64 9.94 5.78
N GLY A 30 -8.10 11.16 6.09
CA GLY A 30 -9.21 11.79 5.37
C GLY A 30 -8.89 12.00 3.89
N ALA A 31 -7.66 12.42 3.59
CA ALA A 31 -7.21 12.66 2.23
C ALA A 31 -7.15 11.37 1.37
N VAL A 32 -6.73 10.25 1.96
CA VAL A 32 -6.72 8.92 1.30
C VAL A 32 -8.15 8.42 1.12
N VAL A 33 -8.97 8.42 2.18
CA VAL A 33 -10.36 7.94 2.12
C VAL A 33 -11.16 8.69 1.07
N ASN A 34 -11.05 10.02 1.00
CA ASN A 34 -11.76 10.81 0.00
C ASN A 34 -11.34 10.45 -1.44
N ARG A 35 -10.04 10.26 -1.68
CA ARG A 35 -9.53 9.85 -3.00
C ARG A 35 -9.99 8.45 -3.38
N LEU A 36 -9.97 7.51 -2.44
CA LEU A 36 -10.48 6.15 -2.68
C LEU A 36 -11.98 6.15 -2.98
N LYS A 37 -12.77 6.99 -2.28
CA LYS A 37 -14.20 7.17 -2.60
C LYS A 37 -14.42 7.73 -4.00
N THR A 38 -13.62 8.71 -4.42
CA THR A 38 -13.65 9.25 -5.80
C THR A 38 -13.27 8.18 -6.82
N ALA A 39 -12.18 7.44 -6.59
CA ALA A 39 -11.74 6.36 -7.47
C ALA A 39 -12.80 5.28 -7.63
N ARG A 40 -13.50 4.92 -6.53
CA ARG A 40 -14.65 4.01 -6.57
C ARG A 40 -15.76 4.54 -7.46
N GLY A 41 -16.16 5.80 -7.29
CA GLY A 41 -17.21 6.40 -8.13
C GLY A 41 -16.84 6.47 -9.61
N HIS A 42 -15.57 6.70 -9.94
CA HIS A 42 -15.08 6.61 -11.32
C HIS A 42 -15.12 5.17 -11.84
N LEU A 43 -14.73 4.19 -11.04
CA LEU A 43 -14.79 2.79 -11.43
C LEU A 43 -16.23 2.32 -11.66
N ASP A 44 -17.18 2.75 -10.84
CA ASP A 44 -18.61 2.48 -11.03
C ASP A 44 -19.14 3.11 -12.34
N ALA A 45 -18.58 4.24 -12.78
CA ALA A 45 -18.90 4.81 -14.08
C ALA A 45 -18.30 3.99 -15.23
N VAL A 46 -17.06 3.52 -15.11
CA VAL A 46 -16.42 2.63 -16.10
C VAL A 46 -17.21 1.33 -16.26
N LEU A 47 -17.67 0.72 -15.16
CA LEU A 47 -18.49 -0.50 -15.21
C LEU A 47 -19.75 -0.28 -16.06
N ARG A 48 -20.49 0.80 -15.82
CA ARG A 48 -21.66 1.15 -16.64
C ARG A 48 -21.32 1.37 -18.10
N MET A 49 -20.21 2.03 -18.40
CA MET A 49 -19.78 2.22 -19.80
C MET A 49 -19.55 0.88 -20.53
N VAL A 50 -19.01 -0.12 -19.83
CA VAL A 50 -18.80 -1.46 -20.38
C VAL A 50 -20.14 -2.19 -20.57
N GLU A 51 -21.03 -2.12 -19.59
CA GLU A 51 -22.39 -2.69 -19.66
C GLU A 51 -23.21 -2.07 -20.82
N ASP A 52 -23.00 -0.78 -21.09
CA ASP A 52 -23.66 -0.01 -22.14
C ASP A 52 -22.98 -0.14 -23.53
N ASP A 53 -21.98 -1.03 -23.69
CA ASP A 53 -21.20 -1.22 -24.93
C ASP A 53 -20.59 0.09 -25.48
N THR A 54 -20.09 0.93 -24.57
CA THR A 54 -19.48 2.22 -24.93
C THR A 54 -18.19 2.03 -25.72
N TYR A 55 -17.94 2.92 -26.68
CA TYR A 55 -16.74 2.93 -27.52
C TYR A 55 -15.44 2.76 -26.74
N CYS A 56 -14.67 1.70 -27.06
CA CYS A 56 -13.53 1.25 -26.27
C CYS A 56 -12.50 2.33 -25.92
N PRO A 57 -12.10 3.25 -26.84
CA PRO A 57 -11.19 4.34 -26.50
C PRO A 57 -11.66 5.26 -25.37
N GLU A 58 -12.98 5.47 -25.23
CA GLU A 58 -13.51 6.27 -24.12
C GLU A 58 -13.44 5.50 -22.79
N VAL A 59 -13.75 4.21 -22.81
CA VAL A 59 -13.57 3.32 -21.64
C VAL A 59 -12.09 3.30 -21.21
N MET A 60 -11.16 3.18 -22.15
CA MET A 60 -9.72 3.20 -21.88
C MET A 60 -9.28 4.53 -21.24
N LYS A 61 -9.77 5.68 -21.71
CA LYS A 61 -9.48 6.98 -21.09
C LYS A 61 -9.96 7.05 -19.64
N GLN A 62 -11.16 6.54 -19.35
CA GLN A 62 -11.70 6.55 -17.99
C GLN A 62 -10.94 5.58 -17.07
N LEU A 63 -10.53 4.41 -17.57
CA LEU A 63 -9.65 3.50 -16.83
C LEU A 63 -8.33 4.19 -16.44
N SER A 64 -7.70 4.94 -17.35
CA SER A 64 -6.50 5.72 -17.04
C SER A 64 -6.74 6.80 -15.97
N ALA A 65 -7.94 7.40 -15.95
CA ALA A 65 -8.31 8.36 -14.91
C ALA A 65 -8.49 7.70 -13.52
N VAL A 66 -8.99 6.46 -13.48
CA VAL A 66 -9.06 5.65 -12.24
C VAL A 66 -7.64 5.34 -11.75
N GLN A 67 -6.75 4.85 -12.63
CA GLN A 67 -5.36 4.57 -12.31
C GLN A 67 -4.66 5.79 -11.69
N GLY A 68 -4.75 6.96 -12.33
CA GLY A 68 -4.17 8.19 -11.79
C GLY A 68 -4.75 8.62 -10.44
N SER A 69 -6.01 8.26 -10.14
CA SER A 69 -6.61 8.51 -8.83
C SER A 69 -6.05 7.58 -7.75
N LEU A 70 -5.84 6.30 -8.08
CA LEU A 70 -5.21 5.31 -7.19
C LEU A 70 -3.75 5.66 -6.92
N GLU A 71 -3.00 6.09 -7.93
CA GLU A 71 -1.60 6.53 -7.78
C GLU A 71 -1.47 7.69 -6.79
N ARG A 72 -2.39 8.67 -6.85
CA ARG A 72 -2.40 9.80 -5.89
C ARG A 72 -2.68 9.32 -4.47
N ALA A 73 -3.56 8.33 -4.28
CA ALA A 73 -3.81 7.75 -2.98
C ALA A 73 -2.58 6.99 -2.46
N SER A 74 -1.94 6.17 -3.31
CA SER A 74 -0.71 5.43 -3.01
C SER A 74 0.39 6.36 -2.50
N ARG A 75 0.65 7.48 -3.19
CA ARG A 75 1.66 8.48 -2.78
C ARG A 75 1.42 9.06 -1.38
N ILE A 76 0.16 9.25 -0.98
CA ILE A 76 -0.16 9.77 0.36
C ILE A 76 0.08 8.70 1.42
N VAL A 77 -0.30 7.44 1.15
CA VAL A 77 -0.05 6.31 2.04
C VAL A 77 1.45 6.08 2.22
N LEU A 78 2.21 6.07 1.12
CA LEU A 78 3.67 5.94 1.15
C LEU A 78 4.33 7.05 1.95
N ARG A 79 3.96 8.32 1.69
CA ARG A 79 4.45 9.46 2.49
C ARG A 79 4.19 9.26 3.97
N ASN A 80 2.97 8.88 4.33
CA ASN A 80 2.63 8.66 5.73
C ASN A 80 3.49 7.54 6.35
N HIS A 81 3.70 6.43 5.63
CA HIS A 81 4.52 5.31 6.11
C HIS A 81 5.97 5.74 6.37
N LEU A 82 6.56 6.53 5.47
CA LEU A 82 7.90 7.11 5.65
C LEU A 82 7.97 8.02 6.88
N GLU A 83 6.97 8.89 7.07
CA GLU A 83 6.92 9.85 8.18
C GLU A 83 6.59 9.22 9.55
N THR A 84 6.09 7.97 9.59
CA THR A 84 5.61 7.32 10.82
C THR A 84 6.34 6.02 11.10
N CYS A 85 6.05 4.95 10.35
CA CYS A 85 6.59 3.61 10.57
C CYS A 85 8.11 3.57 10.37
N VAL A 86 8.61 4.11 9.25
CA VAL A 86 10.05 4.12 8.96
C VAL A 86 10.80 5.01 9.95
N ALA A 87 10.31 6.23 10.20
CA ALA A 87 10.91 7.11 11.20
C ALA A 87 11.01 6.46 12.59
N ALA A 88 9.95 5.75 13.04
CA ALA A 88 9.96 5.03 14.31
C ALA A 88 10.93 3.83 14.31
N ALA A 89 10.99 3.08 13.21
CA ALA A 89 11.90 1.95 13.06
C ALA A 89 13.37 2.38 13.08
N MET A 90 13.71 3.53 12.47
CA MET A 90 15.06 4.10 12.52
C MET A 90 15.51 4.40 13.95
N VAL A 91 14.62 5.01 14.77
CA VAL A 91 14.91 5.28 16.19
C VAL A 91 15.05 3.98 16.99
N ALA A 92 14.30 2.95 16.63
CA ALA A 92 14.34 1.64 17.27
C ALA A 92 15.47 0.72 16.79
N GLY A 93 16.31 1.16 15.85
CA GLY A 93 17.40 0.35 15.28
C GLY A 93 16.93 -0.80 14.38
N ARG A 94 15.70 -0.74 13.84
CA ARG A 94 15.09 -1.74 12.95
C ARG A 94 14.99 -1.26 11.51
N THR A 95 15.96 -0.49 11.05
CA THR A 95 15.92 0.14 9.71
C THR A 95 15.95 -0.90 8.60
N GLU A 96 16.77 -1.94 8.71
CA GLU A 96 16.89 -2.98 7.67
C GLU A 96 15.56 -3.71 7.47
N GLU A 97 14.95 -4.19 8.56
CA GLU A 97 13.66 -4.90 8.54
C GLU A 97 12.54 -4.09 7.87
N ILE A 98 12.38 -2.81 8.23
CA ILE A 98 11.30 -1.97 7.68
C ILE A 98 11.56 -1.59 6.22
N VAL A 99 12.83 -1.47 5.82
CA VAL A 99 13.19 -1.17 4.43
C VAL A 99 12.88 -2.37 3.55
N ASP A 100 13.22 -3.58 3.98
CA ASP A 100 12.89 -4.80 3.24
C ASP A 100 11.37 -4.99 3.10
N GLU A 101 10.60 -4.74 4.17
CA GLU A 101 9.13 -4.76 4.11
C GLU A 101 8.59 -3.74 3.09
N LEU A 102 9.13 -2.52 3.10
CA LEU A 102 8.70 -1.47 2.17
C LEU A 102 9.08 -1.81 0.72
N MET A 103 10.27 -2.36 0.49
CA MET A 103 10.72 -2.78 -0.83
C MET A 103 9.86 -3.92 -1.39
N GLU A 104 9.44 -4.86 -0.54
CA GLU A 104 8.48 -5.90 -0.91
C GLU A 104 7.12 -5.30 -1.30
N ALA A 105 6.58 -4.39 -0.50
CA ALA A 105 5.30 -3.74 -0.76
C ALA A 105 5.30 -2.91 -2.05
N LEU A 106 6.46 -2.36 -2.43
CA LEU A 106 6.63 -1.54 -3.62
C LEU A 106 7.02 -2.34 -4.87
N ARG A 107 7.25 -3.66 -4.79
CA ARG A 107 7.72 -4.52 -5.89
C ARG A 107 7.01 -4.29 -7.24
N TYR A 108 5.72 -4.00 -7.22
CA TYR A 108 4.91 -3.79 -8.43
C TYR A 108 4.55 -2.32 -8.69
N ASP A 109 5.00 -1.39 -7.84
CA ASP A 109 4.81 0.03 -8.06
C ASP A 109 5.75 0.51 -9.18
N ARG A 110 5.18 0.60 -10.37
CA ARG A 110 5.90 0.97 -11.60
C ARG A 110 6.52 2.38 -11.54
N ILE A 111 6.09 3.22 -10.60
CA ILE A 111 6.59 4.58 -10.42
C ILE A 111 7.79 4.58 -9.48
N ALA A 112 7.74 3.81 -8.40
CA ALA A 112 8.79 3.78 -7.38
C ALA A 112 9.92 2.81 -7.71
N THR A 113 9.62 1.60 -8.21
CA THR A 113 10.61 0.53 -8.42
C THR A 113 10.75 0.11 -9.88
N GLY A 114 9.96 0.71 -10.78
CA GLY A 114 9.95 0.36 -12.20
C GLY A 114 9.12 -0.89 -12.50
N PRO A 115 9.06 -1.33 -13.77
CA PRO A 115 8.30 -2.50 -14.15
C PRO A 115 8.84 -3.75 -13.41
N GLY A 116 7.94 -4.51 -12.80
CA GLY A 116 8.30 -5.75 -12.10
C GLY A 116 9.03 -6.76 -13.00
N PRO A 117 9.65 -7.80 -12.42
CA PRO A 117 10.57 -8.72 -13.11
C PRO A 117 9.97 -9.42 -14.35
N GLU A 118 8.65 -9.53 -14.43
CA GLU A 118 7.95 -10.19 -15.54
C GLU A 118 7.96 -9.39 -16.84
N LEU A 119 8.13 -8.07 -16.77
CA LEU A 119 8.16 -7.19 -17.95
C LEU A 119 9.54 -7.09 -18.60
N THR A 120 10.59 -7.53 -17.91
CA THR A 120 11.97 -7.53 -18.42
C THR A 120 12.23 -8.73 -19.32
N LEU A 121 11.57 -9.87 -19.06
CA LEU A 121 11.75 -11.12 -19.82
C LEU A 121 11.16 -11.06 -21.24
N ALA A 122 10.23 -10.14 -21.52
CA ALA A 122 9.65 -9.99 -22.85
C ALA A 122 10.52 -9.18 -23.84
N GLN A 123 11.64 -8.61 -23.41
CA GLN A 123 12.49 -7.74 -24.25
C GLN A 123 13.76 -8.42 -24.78
N GLU A 124 14.06 -9.65 -24.35
CA GLU A 124 15.27 -10.38 -24.77
C GLU A 124 15.00 -11.44 -25.85
N GLU A 125 13.74 -11.78 -26.13
CA GLU A 125 13.38 -12.81 -27.12
C GLU A 125 13.31 -12.29 -28.58
N ASN A 126 13.67 -11.03 -28.81
CA ASN A 126 13.68 -10.42 -30.15
C ASN A 126 14.99 -9.65 -30.46
N ARG A 127 16.13 -10.25 -30.11
CA ARG A 127 17.46 -9.83 -30.55
C ARG A 127 18.23 -10.97 -31.18
#